data_AF-A0A1D1W834-F1
#
_entry.id   AF-A0A1D1W834-F1
#
_cell.length_a   1.000
_cell.length_b   1.000
_cell.length_c   1.000
_cell.angle_alpha   90.00
_cell.angle_beta   90.00
_cell.angle_gamma   90.00
#
_symmetry.space_group_name_H-M   'P 1'
#
loop_
_entity.id
_entity.type
_entity.pdbx_description
1 polymer ?
#
loop_
_entity_poly.entity_id
_entity_poly.type
_entity_poly.pdbx_seq_one_letter_code
_entity_poly.pdbx_strand_id
1 'polypeptide(L)'
;MSATEYGLHYPLGEKPHDIVMANYDAVEILGLIMNETLTAGADPGDGRTVVKRVMNRTFPLSYSRVYIEDFGERRNNFCVNDLNPQTRRFQVFSPGFFYHRRFVWEFVTVYF
;
A
#
# COMPACT_ATOMS: atom_id res chain seq x y z
N MET A 1 8.25 -5.17 -20.15
CA MET A 1 8.76 -6.43 -20.71
C MET A 1 7.63 -7.44 -20.94
N SER A 2 6.90 -7.96 -19.94
CA SER A 2 5.92 -9.04 -20.22
C SER A 2 4.68 -8.64 -21.05
N ALA A 3 4.14 -7.42 -20.88
CA ALA A 3 2.93 -6.99 -21.61
C ALA A 3 3.19 -6.80 -23.12
N THR A 4 4.36 -6.27 -23.49
CA THR A 4 4.73 -6.01 -24.88
C THR A 4 5.27 -7.24 -25.59
N GLU A 5 5.95 -8.13 -24.86
CA GLU A 5 6.58 -9.34 -25.41
C GLU A 5 5.60 -10.52 -25.51
N TYR A 6 4.66 -10.64 -24.57
CA TYR A 6 3.72 -11.77 -24.50
C TYR A 6 2.25 -11.37 -24.61
N GLY A 7 1.92 -10.09 -24.82
CA GLY A 7 0.53 -9.62 -24.88
C GLY A 7 -0.24 -9.80 -23.57
N LEU A 8 0.46 -10.04 -22.46
CA LEU A 8 -0.14 -10.26 -21.14
C LEU A 8 -0.54 -8.92 -20.53
N HIS A 9 -1.81 -8.57 -20.72
CA HIS A 9 -2.46 -7.47 -20.05
C HIS A 9 -3.30 -8.00 -18.89
N TYR A 10 -3.23 -7.33 -17.74
CA TYR A 10 -4.19 -7.58 -16.67
C TYR A 10 -5.60 -7.26 -17.19
N PRO A 11 -6.60 -8.13 -16.91
CA PRO A 11 -7.99 -7.84 -17.21
C PRO A 11 -8.43 -6.47 -16.69
N LEU A 12 -9.35 -5.82 -17.38
CA LEU A 12 -9.87 -4.51 -16.98
C LEU A 12 -10.46 -4.59 -15.56
N GLY A 13 -9.89 -3.82 -14.63
CA GLY A 13 -10.31 -3.80 -13.22
C GLY A 13 -9.55 -4.76 -12.31
N GLU A 14 -8.63 -5.57 -12.84
CA GLU A 14 -7.74 -6.39 -12.03
C GLU A 14 -6.47 -5.61 -11.66
N LYS A 15 -6.13 -5.60 -10.37
CA LYS A 15 -4.87 -5.02 -9.89
C LYS A 15 -3.78 -6.09 -9.96
N PRO A 16 -2.52 -5.71 -10.25
CA PRO A 16 -1.40 -6.60 -10.06
C PRO A 16 -1.38 -7.15 -8.62
N HIS A 17 -0.82 -8.35 -8.46
CA HIS A 17 -0.71 -8.99 -7.16
C HIS A 17 -0.07 -8.06 -6.12
N ASP A 18 -0.56 -8.08 -4.88
CA ASP A 18 -0.20 -7.11 -3.83
C ASP A 18 1.31 -7.05 -3.57
N ILE A 19 2.03 -8.17 -3.68
CA ILE A 19 3.49 -8.20 -3.52
C ILE A 19 4.19 -7.41 -4.64
N VAL A 20 3.68 -7.44 -5.87
CA VAL A 20 4.25 -6.68 -6.99
C VAL A 20 4.06 -5.18 -6.74
N MET A 21 2.86 -4.80 -6.31
CA MET A 21 2.56 -3.41 -5.94
C MET A 21 3.41 -2.94 -4.75
N ALA A 22 3.59 -3.78 -3.72
CA ALA A 22 4.40 -3.45 -2.56
C ALA A 22 5.87 -3.22 -2.90
N ASN A 23 6.44 -4.00 -3.83
CA ASN A 23 7.80 -3.78 -4.32
C ASN A 23 7.94 -2.45 -5.07
N TYR A 24 6.95 -2.11 -5.91
CA TYR A 24 6.93 -0.82 -6.61
C TYR A 24 6.84 0.35 -5.61
N ASP A 25 5.91 0.25 -4.65
CA ASP A 25 5.73 1.23 -3.59
C ASP A 25 7.04 1.43 -2.78
N ALA A 26 7.76 0.35 -2.47
CA ALA A 26 9.02 0.41 -1.72
C ALA A 26 10.12 1.20 -2.47
N VAL A 27 10.22 1.02 -3.79
CA VAL A 27 11.18 1.75 -4.62
C VAL A 27 10.81 3.24 -4.71
N GLU A 28 9.52 3.55 -4.86
CA GLU A 28 9.04 4.94 -4.88
C GLU A 28 9.29 5.65 -3.54
N ILE A 29 8.97 4.99 -2.41
CA ILE A 29 9.28 5.49 -1.06
C ILE A 29 10.78 5.73 -0.90
N LEU A 30 11.62 4.79 -1.34
CA LEU A 30 13.07 4.94 -1.25
C LEU A 30 13.55 6.17 -2.03
N GLY A 31 13.05 6.39 -3.25
CA GLY A 31 13.37 7.57 -4.04
C GLY A 31 12.98 8.88 -3.35
N LEU A 32 11.79 8.93 -2.74
CA LEU A 32 11.32 10.08 -1.97
C LEU A 32 12.24 10.37 -0.78
N ILE A 33 12.56 9.35 0.02
CA ILE A 33 13.41 9.52 1.21
C ILE A 33 14.86 9.86 0.84
N MET A 34 15.40 9.31 -0.26
CA MET A 34 16.72 9.69 -0.75
C MET A 34 16.74 11.17 -1.14
N ASN A 35 15.73 11.64 -1.87
CA ASN A 35 15.62 13.05 -2.26
C ASN A 35 15.55 13.97 -1.03
N GLU A 36 14.74 13.62 -0.03
CA GLU A 36 14.68 14.35 1.24
C GLU A 36 16.02 14.34 2.00
N THR A 37 16.69 13.18 2.04
CA THR A 37 17.98 13.03 2.72
C THR A 37 19.05 13.93 2.08
N LEU A 38 19.13 13.93 0.75
CA LEU A 38 20.05 14.78 -0.01
C LEU A 38 19.70 16.26 0.15
N THR A 39 18.41 16.62 0.09
CA THR A 39 17.95 18.00 0.27
C THR A 39 18.28 18.54 1.66
N ALA A 40 18.23 17.69 2.68
CA ALA A 40 18.60 18.04 4.04
C ALA A 40 20.13 18.09 4.29
N GLY A 41 20.95 17.81 3.28
CA GLY A 41 22.41 17.74 3.41
C GLY A 41 22.91 16.56 4.27
N ALA A 42 22.06 15.55 4.49
CA ALA A 42 22.42 14.37 5.24
C ALA A 42 23.10 13.33 4.33
N ASP A 43 23.93 12.47 4.93
CA ASP A 43 24.62 11.39 4.21
C ASP A 43 23.62 10.30 3.80
N PRO A 44 23.40 10.06 2.49
CA PRO A 44 22.57 8.94 2.02
C PRO A 44 23.23 7.58 2.25
N GLY A 45 24.54 7.53 2.52
CA GLY A 45 25.28 6.34 2.92
C GLY A 45 24.94 5.87 4.33
N ASP A 46 24.42 6.75 5.19
CA ASP A 46 23.85 6.38 6.49
C ASP A 46 22.43 5.80 6.32
N GLY A 47 22.40 4.55 5.85
CA GLY A 47 21.17 3.81 5.62
C GLY A 47 20.28 3.70 6.88
N ARG A 48 20.86 3.77 8.08
CA ARG A 48 20.09 3.70 9.33
C ARG A 48 19.28 4.97 9.55
N THR A 49 19.87 6.12 9.27
CA THR A 49 19.18 7.40 9.35
C THR A 49 18.18 7.57 8.20
N VAL A 50 18.49 7.08 7.00
CA VAL A 50 17.55 7.00 5.87
C VAL A 50 16.30 6.19 6.25
N VAL A 51 16.46 4.96 6.75
CA VAL A 51 15.33 4.10 7.13
C VAL A 51 14.49 4.69 8.26
N LYS A 52 15.09 5.39 9.23
CA LYS A 52 14.33 6.06 10.29
C LYS A 52 13.36 7.12 9.78
N ARG A 53 13.65 7.77 8.64
CA ARG A 53 12.75 8.77 8.02
C ARG A 53 11.49 8.15 7.40
N VAL A 54 11.45 6.83 7.26
CA VAL A 54 10.31 6.08 6.72
C VAL A 54 9.21 5.87 7.78
N MET A 55 9.61 5.76 9.06
CA MET A 55 8.72 5.33 10.14
C MET A 55 7.66 6.37 10.50
N ASN A 56 6.52 5.89 10.99
CA ASN A 56 5.38 6.71 11.45
C ASN A 56 4.89 7.74 10.43
N ARG A 57 4.84 7.35 9.17
CA ARG A 57 4.57 8.29 8.08
C ARG A 57 3.67 7.68 7.02
N THR A 58 2.81 8.55 6.47
CA THR A 58 2.00 8.24 5.29
C THR A 58 2.67 8.75 4.03
N PHE A 59 2.79 7.89 3.02
CA PHE A 59 3.32 8.18 1.70
C PHE A 59 2.20 8.20 0.67
N PRO A 60 1.93 9.35 0.02
CA PRO A 60 1.08 9.40 -1.17
C PRO A 60 1.92 8.98 -2.38
N LEU A 61 1.65 7.77 -2.88
CA LEU A 61 2.37 7.18 -4.01
C LEU A 61 1.53 7.23 -5.28
N SER A 62 2.13 6.89 -6.41
CA SER A 62 1.49 6.97 -7.73
C SER A 62 0.19 6.16 -7.83
N TYR A 63 0.14 4.99 -7.18
CA TYR A 63 -1.00 4.06 -7.25
C TYR A 63 -1.65 3.75 -5.89
N SER A 64 -1.08 4.26 -4.80
CA SER A 64 -1.46 3.84 -3.46
C SER A 64 -1.19 4.93 -2.41
N ARG A 65 -1.75 4.75 -1.22
CA ARG A 65 -1.41 5.54 -0.03
C ARG A 65 -0.98 4.57 1.06
N VAL A 66 0.28 4.67 1.48
CA VAL A 66 0.92 3.68 2.37
C VAL A 66 1.30 4.33 3.68
N TYR A 67 0.84 3.77 4.80
CA TYR A 67 1.31 4.16 6.12
C TYR A 67 2.30 3.12 6.64
N ILE A 68 3.48 3.59 7.06
CA ILE A 68 4.49 2.77 7.73
C ILE A 68 4.45 3.11 9.22
N GLU A 69 4.26 2.10 10.05
CA GLU A 69 4.16 2.24 11.50
C GLU A 69 5.54 2.43 12.15
N ASP A 70 5.58 2.69 13.46
CA ASP A 70 6.82 2.91 14.21
C ASP A 70 7.78 1.70 14.17
N PHE A 71 7.24 0.48 14.02
CA PHE A 71 8.01 -0.75 13.92
C PHE A 71 8.48 -1.08 12.50
N GLY A 72 8.18 -0.22 11.52
CA GLY A 72 8.52 -0.44 10.11
C GLY A 72 7.59 -1.37 9.36
N GLU A 73 6.47 -1.76 9.96
CA GLU A 73 5.43 -2.53 9.28
C GLU A 73 4.56 -1.60 8.45
N ARG A 74 4.19 -2.05 7.25
CA ARG A 74 3.16 -1.40 6.45
C ARG A 74 1.79 -1.73 7.04
N ARG A 75 0.98 -0.71 7.29
CA ARG A 75 -0.43 -0.91 7.59
C ARG A 75 -1.17 -1.34 6.33
N ASN A 76 -1.73 -2.55 6.37
CA ASN A 76 -2.53 -3.10 5.29
C ASN A 76 -4.02 -2.86 5.56
N ASN A 77 -4.70 -2.37 4.53
CA ASN A 77 -6.15 -2.25 4.52
C ASN A 77 -6.75 -3.53 3.95
N PHE A 78 -7.76 -4.06 4.63
CA PHE A 78 -8.45 -5.29 4.30
C PHE A 78 -9.95 -4.99 4.17
N CYS A 79 -10.61 -5.71 3.29
CA CYS A 79 -12.07 -5.69 3.17
C CYS A 79 -12.61 -7.08 3.45
N VAL A 80 -13.67 -7.15 4.24
CA VAL A 80 -14.46 -8.37 4.35
C VAL A 80 -15.52 -8.33 3.26
N ASN A 81 -15.50 -9.33 2.38
CA ASN A 81 -16.53 -9.52 1.38
C ASN A 81 -17.55 -10.56 1.87
N ASP A 82 -18.83 -10.28 1.69
CA ASP A 82 -19.91 -11.20 2.02
C ASP A 82 -20.76 -11.53 0.78
N LEU A 83 -21.36 -12.71 0.76
CA LEU A 83 -22.19 -13.19 -0.34
C LEU A 83 -23.60 -12.61 -0.19
N ASN A 84 -24.00 -11.76 -1.14
CA ASN A 84 -25.39 -11.34 -1.22
C ASN A 84 -26.25 -12.52 -1.74
N PRO A 85 -27.19 -13.06 -0.93
CA PRO A 85 -27.93 -14.27 -1.30
C PRO A 85 -28.93 -14.05 -2.42
N GLN A 86 -29.39 -12.80 -2.63
CA GLN A 86 -30.34 -12.46 -3.69
C GLN A 86 -29.65 -12.35 -5.05
N THR A 87 -28.50 -11.68 -5.08
CA THR A 87 -27.76 -11.44 -6.33
C THR A 87 -26.74 -12.54 -6.64
N ARG A 88 -26.45 -13.40 -5.66
CA ARG A 88 -25.40 -14.45 -5.70
C ARG A 88 -24.01 -13.90 -6.04
N ARG A 89 -23.73 -12.65 -5.63
CA ARG A 89 -22.46 -11.98 -5.85
C ARG A 89 -21.83 -11.57 -4.53
N PHE A 90 -20.51 -11.69 -4.44
CA PHE A 90 -19.75 -11.12 -3.33
C PHE A 90 -19.74 -9.60 -3.41
N GLN A 91 -19.94 -8.95 -2.27
CA GLN A 91 -19.92 -7.50 -2.13
C GLN A 91 -19.09 -7.14 -0.91
N VAL A 92 -18.46 -5.97 -0.92
CA VAL A 92 -17.74 -5.46 0.25
C VAL A 92 -18.75 -5.21 1.36
N PHE A 93 -18.61 -5.94 2.46
CA PHE A 93 -19.45 -5.77 3.65
C PHE A 93 -18.92 -4.64 4.51
N SER A 94 -17.61 -4.64 4.81
CA SER A 94 -16.99 -3.56 5.57
C SER A 94 -15.47 -3.51 5.39
N PRO A 95 -14.88 -2.31 5.23
CA PRO A 95 -13.44 -2.10 5.23
C PRO A 95 -12.85 -2.04 6.65
N GLY A 96 -11.58 -2.37 6.78
CA GLY A 96 -10.84 -2.25 8.03
C GLY A 96 -9.35 -2.46 7.83
N PHE A 97 -8.60 -2.49 8.92
CA PHE A 97 -7.16 -2.76 8.91
C PHE A 97 -6.76 -3.55 10.16
N PHE A 98 -5.62 -4.23 10.09
CA PHE A 98 -5.05 -4.84 11.27
C PHE A 98 -4.18 -3.84 12.03
N TYR A 99 -4.40 -3.75 13.34
CA TYR A 99 -3.55 -3.01 14.26
C TYR A 99 -3.28 -3.87 15.49
N HIS A 100 -2.02 -4.09 15.82
CA HIS A 100 -1.62 -4.86 17.02
C HIS A 100 -2.34 -6.23 17.11
N ARG A 101 -2.39 -6.96 15.99
CA ARG A 101 -3.09 -8.26 15.85
C ARG A 101 -4.60 -8.23 16.07
N ARG A 102 -5.24 -7.06 16.01
CA ARG A 102 -6.70 -6.91 16.04
C ARG A 102 -7.19 -6.33 14.73
N PHE A 103 -8.32 -6.82 14.25
CA PHE A 103 -9.02 -6.20 13.14
C PHE A 103 -9.81 -5.00 13.67
N VAL A 104 -9.57 -3.82 13.08
CA VAL A 104 -10.25 -2.57 13.42
C VAL A 104 -11.07 -2.16 12.21
N TRP A 105 -12.37 -1.99 12.41
CA TRP A 105 -13.29 -1.53 11.36
C TRP A 105 -13.05 -0.05 11.07
N GLU A 106 -12.97 0.27 9.78
CA GLU A 106 -13.04 1.66 9.31
C GLU A 106 -14.51 1.97 9.06
N PHE A 107 -15.15 2.71 9.98
CA PHE A 107 -16.49 3.24 9.75
C PHE A 107 -16.43 4.41 8.76
N VAL A 108 -16.11 4.10 7.50
CA VAL A 108 -16.25 5.05 6.40
C VAL A 108 -17.68 4.90 5.88
N THR A 109 -18.45 5.97 5.95
CA THR A 109 -19.73 6.06 5.25
C THR A 109 -19.43 6.00 3.75
N VAL A 110 -19.49 4.81 3.17
CA VAL A 110 -19.38 4.64 1.72
C VAL A 110 -20.71 5.09 1.13
N TYR A 111 -20.75 6.31 0.60
CA TYR A 111 -21.84 6.75 -0.26
C TYR A 111 -21.71 5.98 -1.59
N PHE A 112 -22.73 5.18 -1.90
CA PHE A 112 -22.93 4.55 -3.20
C PHE A 112 -23.49 5.55 -4.21
#